data_AF-A0A9E0PCC1-F1
#
_entry.id   AF-A0A9E0PCC1-F1
#
_cell.length_a   1.000
_cell.length_b   1.000
_cell.length_c   1.000
_cell.angle_alpha   90.00
_cell.angle_beta   90.00
_cell.angle_gamma   90.00
#
_symmetry.space_group_name_H-M   'P 1'
#
loop_
_entity.id
_entity.type
_entity.pdbx_description
1 polymer ?
#
loop_
_entity_poly.entity_id
_entity_poly.type
_entity_poly.pdbx_seq_one_letter_code
_entity_poly.pdbx_strand_id
1 'polypeptide(L)'
;MKKVNFLMRCFILSVSGILLVMLVVGCGSLGSSVSSAPPALKGVFMDGPVGGIAYATPSLKGVTKADGVFEYRPGETVAFSVGELALGSAAGKPVVTVLDLVPDAKDASDQRVVNICVLLQTLDQDGDPANGILISEQAASFVTKYGKGTNFNQHIRSFSFDSGFRSLMAELNNVDAFGETPRAVVPGKIAQKHLEATLAGLKK
;
A
#
# COMPACT_ATOMS: atom_id res chain seq x y z
N MET A 1 8.33 -59.42 45.37
CA MET A 1 7.95 -59.69 43.96
C MET A 1 7.23 -61.03 43.88
N LYS A 2 5.95 -61.06 43.51
CA LYS A 2 5.21 -62.20 42.92
C LYS A 2 3.76 -61.76 42.64
N LYS A 3 3.38 -61.79 41.36
CA LYS A 3 2.00 -61.69 40.83
C LYS A 3 1.22 -62.96 41.20
N VAL A 4 -0.10 -62.86 41.46
CA VAL A 4 -1.18 -63.84 41.16
C VAL A 4 -2.52 -63.10 41.36
N ASN A 5 -3.24 -62.68 40.31
CA ASN A 5 -4.35 -63.32 39.55
C ASN A 5 -5.72 -63.43 40.25
N PHE A 6 -6.77 -63.18 39.43
CA PHE A 6 -7.95 -64.05 39.22
C PHE A 6 -9.34 -63.56 39.71
N LEU A 7 -10.18 -63.32 38.69
CA LEU A 7 -11.61 -63.62 38.51
C LEU A 7 -12.76 -62.97 39.30
N MET A 8 -13.65 -62.39 38.49
CA MET A 8 -15.07 -62.74 38.27
C MET A 8 -16.04 -62.76 39.46
N ARG A 9 -17.02 -61.86 39.40
CA ARG A 9 -18.36 -62.07 39.96
C ARG A 9 -19.44 -61.45 39.06
N CYS A 10 -20.37 -62.31 38.64
CA CYS A 10 -21.65 -61.97 38.03
C CYS A 10 -22.52 -61.19 39.02
N PHE A 11 -23.28 -60.20 38.53
CA PHE A 11 -24.55 -59.83 39.14
C PHE A 11 -25.55 -59.50 38.02
N ILE A 12 -26.59 -60.32 37.96
CA ILE A 12 -27.80 -60.20 37.13
C ILE A 12 -28.78 -59.31 37.90
N LEU A 13 -29.49 -58.41 37.21
CA LEU A 13 -30.83 -57.83 37.51
C LEU A 13 -31.19 -56.94 36.29
N SER A 14 -32.01 -57.40 35.34
CA SER A 14 -33.48 -57.28 35.29
C SER A 14 -34.00 -55.84 35.42
N VAL A 15 -34.68 -55.35 34.37
CA VAL A 15 -36.03 -54.74 34.38
C VAL A 15 -36.22 -53.78 33.18
N SER A 16 -37.15 -54.20 32.31
CA SER A 16 -38.19 -53.44 31.61
C SER A 16 -37.84 -52.24 30.73
N GLY A 17 -38.26 -52.34 29.47
CA GLY A 17 -38.14 -51.30 28.47
C GLY A 17 -39.00 -50.08 28.73
N ILE A 18 -38.48 -48.94 28.28
CA ILE A 18 -39.23 -47.74 27.96
C ILE A 18 -38.70 -47.27 26.61
N LEU A 19 -39.55 -47.42 25.60
CA LEU A 19 -39.43 -46.80 24.28
C LEU A 19 -39.59 -45.29 24.46
N LEU A 20 -38.47 -44.56 24.54
CA LEU A 20 -38.46 -43.09 24.52
C LEU A 20 -38.11 -42.62 23.11
N VAL A 21 -39.08 -41.97 22.49
CA VAL A 21 -39.06 -41.40 21.15
C VAL A 21 -37.89 -40.43 21.01
N MET A 22 -36.98 -40.75 20.08
CA MET A 22 -35.93 -39.86 19.61
C MET A 22 -36.56 -38.73 18.80
N LEU A 23 -36.76 -37.57 19.42
CA LEU A 23 -36.97 -36.33 18.69
C LEU A 23 -35.64 -35.93 18.04
N VAL A 24 -35.49 -36.31 16.77
CA VAL A 24 -34.46 -35.78 15.89
C VAL A 24 -34.77 -34.29 15.70
N VAL A 25 -34.12 -33.44 16.49
CA VAL A 25 -34.03 -32.01 16.18
C VAL A 25 -33.14 -31.90 14.96
N GLY A 26 -33.77 -31.61 13.82
CA GLY A 26 -33.08 -31.33 12.57
C GLY A 26 -32.11 -30.18 12.77
N CYS A 27 -30.83 -30.44 12.53
CA CYS A 27 -29.82 -29.41 12.36
C CYS A 27 -30.14 -28.68 11.03
N GLY A 28 -30.97 -27.65 11.12
CA GLY A 28 -31.07 -26.64 10.07
C GLY A 28 -29.77 -25.84 10.07
N SER A 29 -28.72 -26.40 9.46
CA SER A 29 -27.53 -25.62 9.12
C SER A 29 -27.95 -24.58 8.09
N LEU A 30 -28.24 -23.38 8.57
CA LEU A 30 -28.21 -22.18 7.78
C LEU A 30 -26.77 -22.05 7.29
N GLY A 31 -26.52 -22.60 6.10
CA GLY A 31 -25.35 -22.31 5.29
C GLY A 31 -25.39 -20.83 4.97
N SER A 32 -24.97 -20.00 5.93
CA SER A 32 -24.45 -18.68 5.64
C SER A 32 -23.22 -18.96 4.79
N SER A 33 -23.40 -18.87 3.47
CA SER A 33 -22.30 -18.67 2.54
C SER A 33 -21.69 -17.33 2.93
N VAL A 34 -20.85 -17.34 3.97
CA VAL A 34 -19.89 -16.28 4.21
C VAL A 34 -19.01 -16.33 2.98
N SER A 35 -19.34 -15.51 1.99
CA SER A 35 -18.44 -15.18 0.91
C SER A 35 -17.27 -14.48 1.58
N SER A 36 -16.32 -15.27 2.09
CA SER A 36 -15.10 -14.75 2.68
C SER A 36 -14.35 -14.08 1.55
N ALA A 37 -14.33 -12.76 1.59
CA ALA A 37 -13.64 -12.00 0.56
C ALA A 37 -12.16 -12.47 0.51
N PRO A 38 -11.54 -12.57 -0.68
CA PRO A 38 -10.20 -13.15 -0.84
C PRO A 38 -9.18 -12.54 0.12
N PRO A 39 -8.20 -13.31 0.63
CA PRO A 39 -7.21 -12.78 1.56
C PRO A 39 -6.47 -11.57 0.96
N ALA A 40 -6.12 -10.61 1.82
CA ALA A 40 -5.29 -9.49 1.41
C ALA A 40 -3.89 -9.97 1.05
N LEU A 41 -3.38 -9.47 -0.08
CA LEU A 41 -2.02 -9.65 -0.55
C LEU A 41 -1.21 -8.38 -0.25
N LYS A 42 0.11 -8.52 -0.30
CA LYS A 42 1.05 -7.40 -0.17
C LYS A 42 1.69 -7.08 -1.51
N GLY A 43 1.88 -5.80 -1.76
CA GLY A 43 2.69 -5.28 -2.84
C GLY A 43 3.64 -4.21 -2.33
N VAL A 44 4.59 -3.79 -3.17
CA VAL A 44 5.52 -2.70 -2.87
C VAL A 44 5.40 -1.61 -3.94
N PHE A 45 5.29 -0.35 -3.52
CA PHE A 45 5.28 0.80 -4.41
C PHE A 45 6.71 1.35 -4.63
N MET A 46 7.10 1.54 -5.90
CA MET A 46 8.50 1.69 -6.30
C MET A 46 8.81 2.91 -7.20
N ASP A 47 9.73 3.74 -6.71
CA ASP A 47 10.72 4.62 -7.35
C ASP A 47 11.89 4.65 -6.36
N GLY A 48 12.49 3.48 -6.10
CA GLY A 48 12.93 3.08 -4.76
C GLY A 48 11.74 2.74 -3.84
N PRO A 49 11.91 2.08 -2.69
CA PRO A 49 10.79 1.86 -1.77
C PRO A 49 10.18 3.20 -1.34
N VAL A 50 8.90 3.44 -1.63
CA VAL A 50 8.24 4.72 -1.33
C VAL A 50 7.28 4.58 -0.15
N GLY A 51 7.68 5.08 1.01
CA GLY A 51 6.89 5.13 2.23
C GLY A 51 6.16 6.45 2.46
N GLY A 52 5.11 6.39 3.28
CA GLY A 52 4.39 7.59 3.75
C GLY A 52 3.33 8.13 2.78
N ILE A 53 3.00 7.40 1.71
CA ILE A 53 1.92 7.79 0.80
C ILE A 53 0.64 6.99 1.08
N ALA A 54 -0.52 7.61 0.89
CA ALA A 54 -1.80 6.92 1.08
C ALA A 54 -2.09 6.00 -0.11
N TYR A 55 -2.74 4.87 0.18
CA TYR A 55 -3.30 3.99 -0.83
C TYR A 55 -4.74 3.59 -0.49
N ALA A 56 -5.55 3.37 -1.52
CA ALA A 56 -6.93 2.90 -1.38
C ALA A 56 -7.31 1.92 -2.50
N THR A 57 -8.00 0.86 -2.12
CA THR A 57 -8.70 -0.07 -3.01
C THR A 57 -10.20 -0.04 -2.70
N PRO A 58 -11.06 -0.74 -3.46
CA PRO A 58 -12.47 -0.87 -3.09
C PRO A 58 -12.71 -1.42 -1.68
N SER A 59 -11.78 -2.22 -1.14
CA SER A 59 -11.96 -2.90 0.15
C SER A 59 -10.93 -2.54 1.23
N LEU A 60 -9.80 -1.93 0.88
CA LEU A 60 -8.70 -1.62 1.79
C LEU A 60 -8.25 -0.17 1.64
N LYS A 61 -7.68 0.39 2.70
CA LYS A 61 -6.99 1.68 2.67
C LYS A 61 -5.89 1.72 3.71
N GLY A 62 -4.84 2.49 3.46
CA GLY A 62 -3.75 2.64 4.40
C GLY A 62 -2.70 3.63 3.92
N VAL A 63 -1.54 3.58 4.56
CA VAL A 63 -0.34 4.34 4.19
C VAL A 63 0.78 3.35 3.93
N THR A 64 1.58 3.58 2.88
CA THR A 64 2.73 2.73 2.59
C THR A 64 3.75 2.82 3.73
N LYS A 65 4.32 1.68 4.09
CA LYS A 65 5.41 1.62 5.07
C LYS A 65 6.71 2.14 4.47
N ALA A 66 7.74 2.36 5.28
CA ALA A 66 9.06 2.83 4.81
C ALA A 66 9.68 1.92 3.74
N ASP A 67 9.36 0.62 3.75
CA ASP A 67 9.75 -0.36 2.73
C ASP A 67 8.83 -0.38 1.50
N GLY A 68 7.94 0.62 1.36
CA GLY A 68 6.99 0.77 0.25
C GLY A 68 5.78 -0.17 0.30
N VAL A 69 5.63 -0.99 1.36
CA VAL A 69 4.59 -2.02 1.39
C VAL A 69 3.18 -1.43 1.49
N PHE A 70 2.28 -1.92 0.64
CA PHE A 70 0.83 -1.71 0.69
C PHE A 70 0.06 -3.05 0.60
N GLU A 71 -1.24 -2.99 0.88
CA GLU A 71 -2.14 -4.16 0.82
C GLU A 71 -3.21 -4.00 -0.27
N TYR A 72 -3.57 -5.10 -0.92
CA TYR A 72 -4.61 -5.15 -1.96
C TYR A 72 -5.26 -6.53 -2.01
N ARG A 73 -6.45 -6.66 -2.62
CA ARG A 73 -7.02 -7.98 -2.96
C ARG A 73 -6.88 -8.27 -4.46
N PRO A 74 -6.80 -9.55 -4.87
CA PRO A 74 -6.70 -9.93 -6.28
C PRO A 74 -7.81 -9.29 -7.13
N GLY A 75 -7.43 -8.70 -8.26
CA GLY A 75 -8.34 -8.05 -9.21
C GLY A 75 -8.73 -6.61 -8.85
N GLU A 76 -8.34 -6.09 -7.69
CA GLU A 76 -8.59 -4.70 -7.33
C GLU A 76 -7.60 -3.74 -7.98
N THR A 77 -8.07 -2.52 -8.23
CA THR A 77 -7.21 -1.37 -8.55
C THR A 77 -6.85 -0.64 -7.26
N VAL A 78 -5.60 -0.21 -7.16
CA VAL A 78 -5.06 0.56 -6.04
C VAL A 78 -4.79 1.98 -6.52
N ALA A 79 -5.41 2.96 -5.87
CA ALA A 79 -5.14 4.37 -6.07
C ALA A 79 -4.11 4.83 -5.03
N PHE A 80 -3.15 5.66 -5.44
CA PHE A 80 -2.10 6.22 -4.58
C PHE A 80 -2.19 7.75 -4.54
N SER A 81 -1.95 8.34 -3.38
CA SER A 81 -1.93 9.80 -3.18
C SER A 81 -0.91 10.23 -2.14
N VAL A 82 -0.40 11.46 -2.26
CA VAL A 82 0.32 12.14 -1.19
C VAL A 82 -0.65 13.15 -0.56
N GLY A 83 -1.05 12.92 0.68
CA GLY A 83 -2.20 13.63 1.24
C GLY A 83 -3.42 13.44 0.33
N GLU A 84 -4.07 14.54 -0.06
CA GLU A 84 -5.20 14.55 -1.01
C GLU A 84 -4.79 14.66 -2.48
N LEU A 85 -3.50 14.80 -2.80
CA LEU A 85 -3.02 14.89 -4.18
C LEU A 85 -2.89 13.50 -4.80
N ALA A 86 -3.79 13.17 -5.71
CA ALA A 86 -3.78 11.90 -6.43
C ALA A 86 -2.54 11.79 -7.34
N LEU A 87 -1.78 10.69 -7.20
CA LEU A 87 -0.66 10.37 -8.08
C LEU A 87 -1.11 9.56 -9.29
N GLY A 88 -2.10 8.69 -9.09
CA GLY A 88 -2.66 7.81 -10.10
C GLY A 88 -3.12 6.50 -9.50
N SER A 89 -3.38 5.51 -10.36
CA SER A 89 -3.86 4.21 -9.94
C SER A 89 -3.35 3.11 -10.84
N ALA A 90 -3.15 1.92 -10.29
CA ALA A 90 -2.70 0.74 -11.02
C ALA A 90 -3.44 -0.51 -10.54
N ALA A 91 -3.42 -1.57 -11.35
CA ALA A 91 -3.85 -2.89 -10.88
C ALA A 91 -2.99 -3.32 -9.68
N GLY A 92 -3.62 -3.86 -8.64
CA GLY A 92 -2.92 -4.43 -7.49
C GLY A 92 -2.07 -5.62 -7.92
N LYS A 93 -0.76 -5.54 -7.67
CA LYS A 93 0.23 -6.58 -8.01
C LYS A 93 1.41 -6.52 -7.03
N PRO A 94 2.28 -7.55 -6.98
CA PRO A 94 3.39 -7.61 -6.02
C PRO A 94 4.35 -6.41 -6.07
N VAL A 95 4.53 -5.81 -7.26
CA VAL A 95 5.36 -4.63 -7.46
C VAL A 95 4.60 -3.63 -8.33
N VAL A 96 4.31 -2.46 -7.79
CA VAL A 96 3.72 -1.32 -8.52
C VAL A 96 4.78 -0.22 -8.57
N THR A 97 5.03 0.33 -9.74
CA THR A 97 6.01 1.40 -9.95
C THR A 97 5.31 2.72 -10.24
N VAL A 98 6.01 3.85 -10.15
CA VAL A 98 5.45 5.15 -10.60
C VAL A 98 5.02 5.09 -12.08
N LEU A 99 5.73 4.33 -12.92
CA LEU A 99 5.35 4.10 -14.32
C LEU A 99 3.96 3.46 -14.46
N ASP A 100 3.62 2.53 -13.56
CA ASP A 100 2.32 1.84 -13.59
C ASP A 100 1.13 2.74 -13.27
N LEU A 101 1.36 3.88 -12.60
CA LEU A 101 0.30 4.82 -12.21
C LEU A 101 -0.25 5.64 -13.39
N VAL A 102 0.51 5.70 -14.48
CA VAL A 102 0.23 6.56 -15.62
C VAL A 102 -0.23 5.71 -16.79
N PRO A 103 -1.53 5.71 -17.13
CA PRO A 103 -2.03 4.99 -18.29
C PRO A 103 -1.31 5.43 -19.56
N ASP A 104 -1.01 4.46 -20.42
CA ASP A 104 -0.37 4.60 -21.72
C ASP A 104 1.09 5.09 -21.72
N ALA A 105 1.70 5.31 -20.55
CA ALA A 105 3.13 5.59 -20.45
C ALA A 105 3.93 4.36 -20.89
N LYS A 106 4.83 4.54 -21.86
CA LYS A 106 5.65 3.45 -22.42
C LYS A 106 6.89 3.17 -21.60
N ASP A 107 7.45 4.21 -20.99
CA ASP A 107 8.68 4.17 -20.23
C ASP A 107 8.77 5.36 -19.26
N ALA A 108 9.85 5.41 -18.48
CA ALA A 108 10.11 6.42 -17.47
C ALA A 108 10.28 7.85 -18.02
N SER A 109 10.34 8.04 -19.35
CA SER A 109 10.47 9.37 -19.97
C SER A 109 9.14 10.08 -20.21
N ASP A 110 7.99 9.42 -19.97
CA ASP A 110 6.69 10.09 -19.99
C ASP A 110 6.67 11.25 -19.00
N GLN A 111 6.27 12.44 -19.46
CA GLN A 111 6.32 13.65 -18.64
C GLN A 111 5.55 13.53 -17.32
N ARG A 112 4.43 12.80 -17.31
CA ARG A 112 3.59 12.61 -16.13
C ARG A 112 4.32 11.75 -15.11
N VAL A 113 4.96 10.68 -15.57
CA VAL A 113 5.80 9.79 -14.76
C VAL A 113 6.95 10.59 -14.14
N VAL A 114 7.69 11.35 -14.95
CA VAL A 114 8.81 12.19 -14.48
C VAL A 114 8.35 13.21 -13.44
N ASN A 115 7.22 13.87 -13.66
CA ASN A 115 6.72 14.90 -12.72
C ASN A 115 6.25 14.28 -11.39
N ILE A 116 5.67 13.07 -11.40
CA ILE A 116 5.36 12.34 -10.16
C ILE A 116 6.65 11.99 -9.42
N CYS A 117 7.68 11.48 -10.12
CA CYS A 117 9.00 11.20 -9.52
C CYS A 117 9.63 12.46 -8.93
N VAL A 118 9.57 13.60 -9.64
CA VAL A 118 10.07 14.89 -9.13
C VAL A 118 9.38 15.25 -7.82
N LEU A 119 8.07 15.12 -7.72
CA LEU A 119 7.35 15.39 -6.48
C LEU A 119 7.82 14.47 -5.35
N LEU A 120 7.80 13.15 -5.57
CA LEU A 120 8.14 12.15 -4.56
C LEU A 120 9.57 12.33 -4.05
N GLN A 121 10.55 12.43 -4.95
CA GLN A 121 11.96 12.58 -4.58
C GLN A 121 12.28 13.96 -3.99
N THR A 122 11.51 15.00 -4.32
CA THR A 122 11.69 16.33 -3.68
C THR A 122 11.15 16.34 -2.25
N LEU A 123 10.06 15.61 -2.01
CA LEU A 123 9.43 15.50 -0.69
C LEU A 123 10.04 14.43 0.20
N ASP A 124 11.04 13.71 -0.30
CA ASP A 124 11.80 12.75 0.47
C ASP A 124 12.46 13.42 1.69
N GLN A 125 12.32 12.78 2.85
CA GLN A 125 12.62 13.39 4.13
C GLN A 125 14.11 13.76 4.28
N ASP A 126 15.02 12.90 3.81
CA ASP A 126 16.46 13.15 3.82
C ASP A 126 17.00 13.67 2.47
N GLY A 127 16.21 13.53 1.40
CA GLY A 127 16.56 13.96 0.05
C GLY A 127 17.54 13.04 -0.66
N ASP A 128 17.69 11.79 -0.19
CA ASP A 128 18.49 10.75 -0.83
C ASP A 128 17.62 9.56 -1.27
N PRO A 129 17.02 9.63 -2.46
CA PRO A 129 16.09 8.58 -2.92
C PRO A 129 16.78 7.22 -3.10
N ALA A 130 18.12 7.17 -3.16
CA ALA A 130 18.87 5.93 -3.33
C ALA A 130 18.75 4.99 -2.12
N ASN A 131 18.38 5.50 -0.94
CA ASN A 131 18.17 4.72 0.27
C ASN A 131 16.69 4.38 0.54
N GLY A 132 15.79 4.79 -0.35
CA GLY A 132 14.35 4.79 -0.17
C GLY A 132 13.79 6.21 -0.27
N ILE A 133 12.48 6.33 -0.43
CA ILE A 133 11.79 7.63 -0.40
C ILE A 133 10.81 7.58 0.77
N LEU A 134 10.96 8.47 1.74
CA LEU A 134 10.05 8.57 2.87
C LEU A 134 9.37 9.93 2.89
N ILE A 135 8.05 9.94 2.65
CA ILE A 135 7.25 11.15 2.77
C ILE A 135 6.76 11.28 4.21
N SER A 136 7.17 12.34 4.91
CA SER A 136 6.73 12.58 6.28
C SER A 136 5.24 12.92 6.34
N GLU A 137 4.59 12.65 7.49
CA GLU A 137 3.19 13.03 7.71
C GLU A 137 2.99 14.55 7.57
N GLN A 138 3.97 15.35 8.01
CA GLN A 138 3.97 16.79 7.83
C GLN A 138 3.97 17.16 6.34
N ALA A 139 4.87 16.58 5.54
CA ALA A 139 4.93 16.83 4.10
C ALA A 139 3.60 16.43 3.41
N ALA A 140 3.04 15.26 3.73
CA ALA A 140 1.75 14.83 3.19
C ALA A 140 0.61 15.79 3.57
N SER A 141 0.59 16.30 4.81
CA SER A 141 -0.42 17.28 5.25
C SER A 141 -0.30 18.63 4.53
N PHE A 142 0.93 19.07 4.25
CA PHE A 142 1.19 20.28 3.48
C PHE A 142 0.80 20.10 2.02
N VAL A 143 0.99 18.91 1.44
CA VAL A 143 0.50 18.59 0.09
C VAL A 143 -1.01 18.74 0.02
N THR A 144 -1.77 18.26 1.02
CA THR A 144 -3.22 18.50 1.10
C THR A 144 -3.56 19.99 1.11
N LYS A 145 -2.85 20.79 1.92
CA LYS A 145 -3.18 22.22 2.12
C LYS A 145 -2.75 23.12 0.95
N TYR A 146 -1.59 22.85 0.36
CA TYR A 146 -0.90 23.77 -0.55
C TYR A 146 -0.60 23.17 -1.92
N GLY A 147 -0.59 21.84 -2.05
CA GLY A 147 -0.35 21.14 -3.31
C GLY A 147 -1.53 21.16 -4.27
N LYS A 148 -2.67 21.75 -3.87
CA LYS A 148 -3.85 21.90 -4.74
C LYS A 148 -3.47 22.66 -6.02
N GLY A 149 -3.76 22.06 -7.17
CA GLY A 149 -3.44 22.62 -8.48
C GLY A 149 -2.12 22.12 -9.08
N THR A 150 -1.36 21.29 -8.36
CA THR A 150 -0.19 20.59 -8.93
C THR A 150 -0.60 19.76 -10.14
N ASN A 151 -0.09 20.11 -11.32
CA ASN A 151 -0.45 19.46 -12.57
C ASN A 151 0.71 18.63 -13.14
N PHE A 152 0.63 17.31 -12.97
CA PHE A 152 1.63 16.37 -13.51
C PHE A 152 1.65 16.29 -15.04
N ASN A 153 0.62 16.80 -15.74
CA ASN A 153 0.57 16.80 -17.20
C ASN A 153 1.21 18.05 -17.84
N GLN A 154 2.07 18.75 -17.12
CA GLN A 154 2.88 19.84 -17.67
C GLN A 154 4.18 19.31 -18.28
N HIS A 155 4.73 20.07 -19.23
CA HIS A 155 6.06 19.76 -19.77
C HIS A 155 7.11 19.76 -18.64
N ILE A 156 8.03 18.79 -18.66
CA ILE A 156 8.98 18.51 -17.56
C ILE A 156 9.76 19.77 -17.12
N ARG A 157 10.16 20.62 -18.07
CA ARG A 157 10.91 21.86 -17.77
C ARG A 157 10.07 22.95 -17.09
N SER A 158 8.75 22.84 -17.15
CA SER A 158 7.80 23.78 -16.58
C SER A 158 7.28 23.34 -15.22
N PHE A 159 7.41 22.05 -14.88
CA PHE A 159 6.81 21.50 -13.66
C PHE A 159 7.37 22.10 -12.36
N SER A 160 8.67 22.43 -12.30
CA SER A 160 9.25 23.16 -11.16
C SER A 160 8.68 24.58 -10.99
N PHE A 161 7.97 25.08 -12.00
CA PHE A 161 7.29 26.36 -11.99
C PHE A 161 5.77 26.24 -11.81
N ASP A 162 5.24 25.03 -11.66
CA ASP A 162 3.83 24.80 -11.37
C ASP A 162 3.42 25.56 -10.10
N SER A 163 2.32 26.32 -10.15
CA SER A 163 1.92 27.18 -9.05
C SER A 163 1.61 26.41 -7.76
N GLY A 164 0.94 25.26 -7.86
CA GLY A 164 0.60 24.45 -6.69
C GLY A 164 1.85 23.85 -6.07
N PHE A 165 2.74 23.31 -6.90
CA PHE A 165 3.99 22.73 -6.40
C PHE A 165 4.93 23.79 -5.82
N ARG A 166 5.04 24.96 -6.44
CA ARG A 166 5.82 26.09 -5.90
C ARG A 166 5.29 26.57 -4.56
N SER A 167 3.98 26.73 -4.42
CA SER A 167 3.35 27.11 -3.15
C SER A 167 3.64 26.08 -2.06
N LEU A 168 3.49 24.79 -2.37
CA LEU A 168 3.86 23.71 -1.47
C LEU A 168 5.32 23.81 -1.00
N MET A 169 6.27 23.93 -1.93
CA MET A 169 7.70 23.99 -1.58
C MET A 169 8.07 25.25 -0.79
N ALA A 170 7.45 26.38 -1.10
CA ALA A 170 7.66 27.61 -0.34
C ALA A 170 7.23 27.45 1.13
N GLU A 171 6.05 26.85 1.36
CA GLU A 171 5.51 26.65 2.71
C GLU A 171 6.31 25.60 3.50
N LEU A 172 6.72 24.50 2.86
CA LEU A 172 7.57 23.49 3.50
C LEU A 172 8.94 24.05 3.91
N ASN A 173 9.56 24.85 3.04
CA ASN A 173 10.83 25.50 3.34
C ASN A 173 10.68 26.61 4.39
N ASN A 174 9.54 27.30 4.46
CA ASN A 174 9.28 28.32 5.48
C ASN A 174 9.17 27.74 6.90
N VAL A 175 8.86 26.44 7.02
CA VAL A 175 8.78 25.73 8.31
C VAL A 175 9.94 24.78 8.53
N ASP A 176 11.00 24.87 7.72
CA ASP A 176 12.20 24.03 7.79
C ASP A 176 11.88 22.52 7.79
N ALA A 177 10.86 22.10 7.03
CA ALA A 177 10.37 20.71 7.02
C ALA A 177 11.44 19.68 6.61
N PHE A 178 12.52 20.13 5.97
CA PHE A 178 13.64 19.31 5.51
C PHE A 178 14.99 19.69 6.16
N GLY A 179 14.94 20.42 7.28
CA GLY A 179 16.09 21.01 7.95
C GLY A 179 16.28 22.51 7.66
N GLU A 180 17.30 23.12 8.27
CA GLU A 180 17.54 24.58 8.25
C GLU A 180 17.91 25.15 6.87
N THR A 181 18.32 24.30 5.94
CA THR A 181 18.61 24.71 4.56
C THR A 181 17.40 24.43 3.67
N PRO A 182 16.87 25.44 2.94
CA PRO A 182 15.75 25.25 2.04
C PRO A 182 15.99 24.14 1.00
N ARG A 183 15.03 23.23 0.86
CA ARG A 183 15.02 22.16 -0.13
C ARG A 183 14.79 22.74 -1.52
N ALA A 184 15.70 22.42 -2.45
CA ALA A 184 15.50 22.66 -3.87
C ALA A 184 14.69 21.52 -4.51
N VAL A 185 13.93 21.85 -5.55
CA VAL A 185 13.21 20.85 -6.36
C VAL A 185 14.20 19.96 -7.10
N VAL A 186 13.99 18.65 -7.06
CA VAL A 186 14.80 17.66 -7.79
C VAL A 186 14.62 17.89 -9.31
N PRO A 187 15.72 18.02 -10.09
CA PRO A 187 15.58 18.19 -11.54
C PRO A 187 14.97 16.95 -12.20
N GLY A 188 14.05 17.12 -13.14
CA GLY A 188 13.33 16.01 -13.79
C GLY A 188 14.23 14.93 -14.40
N LYS A 189 15.38 15.30 -14.96
CA LYS A 189 16.35 14.32 -15.51
C LYS A 189 17.02 13.48 -14.41
N ILE A 190 17.19 14.01 -13.21
CA ILE A 190 17.69 13.26 -12.05
C ILE A 190 16.60 12.31 -11.57
N ALA A 191 15.37 12.80 -11.42
CA ALA A 191 14.23 12.00 -11.00
C ALA A 191 13.94 10.83 -11.94
N GLN A 192 13.94 11.08 -13.24
CA GLN A 192 13.81 10.04 -14.27
C GLN A 192 14.90 8.96 -14.14
N LYS A 193 16.17 9.35 -13.98
CA LYS A 193 17.28 8.39 -13.89
C LYS A 193 17.16 7.48 -12.66
N HIS A 194 16.66 8.02 -11.56
CA HIS A 194 16.42 7.23 -10.35
C HIS A 194 15.35 6.14 -10.59
N LEU A 195 14.23 6.51 -11.23
CA LEU A 195 13.21 5.53 -11.61
C LEU A 195 13.75 4.50 -12.62
N GLU A 196 14.51 4.93 -13.62
CA GLU A 196 15.15 4.02 -14.58
C GLU A 196 16.08 3.00 -13.89
N ALA A 197 16.85 3.44 -12.90
CA ALA A 197 17.69 2.56 -12.09
C ALA A 197 16.86 1.57 -11.28
N THR A 198 15.76 2.02 -10.67
CA THR A 198 14.79 1.16 -9.97
C THR A 198 14.22 0.09 -10.91
N LEU A 199 13.74 0.50 -12.08
CA LEU A 199 13.17 -0.41 -13.09
C LEU A 199 14.21 -1.42 -13.61
N ALA A 200 15.47 -1.01 -13.76
CA ALA A 200 16.56 -1.90 -14.14
C ALA A 200 16.88 -2.93 -13.04
N GLY A 201 16.76 -2.56 -11.76
CA GLY A 201 16.93 -3.45 -10.62
C GLY A 201 15.88 -4.56 -10.55
N LEU A 202 14.64 -4.26 -10.95
CA LEU A 202 13.52 -5.23 -10.94
C LEU A 202 13.60 -6.31 -12.03
N LYS A 203 14.45 -6.13 -13.04
CA LYS A 203 14.61 -7.09 -14.16
C LYS A 203 15.69 -8.15 -13.91
N LYS A 204 16.43 -8.02 -12.81
CA LYS A 204 17.51 -8.94 -12.42
C LYS A 204 16.96 -10.09 -11.61
#